data_AF-A0AAD7YX08-F1
#
_entry.id   AF-A0AAD7YX08-F1
#
_cell.length_a   1.000
_cell.length_b   1.000
_cell.length_c   1.000
_cell.angle_alpha   90.00
_cell.angle_beta   90.00
_cell.angle_gamma   90.00
#
_symmetry.space_group_name_H-M   'P 1'
#
loop_
_entity.id
_entity.type
_entity.pdbx_description
1 polymer ?
#
loop_
_entity_poly.entity_id
_entity_poly.type
_entity_poly.pdbx_seq_one_letter_code
_entity_poly.pdbx_strand_id
1 'polypeptide(L)'
;MPENVCIRNLEKTFTLLTIFSQCMTNVTIPTLTWKRGQGFTITWFPLFKLFPVLLTIVIMWALCAVLTITGVFPPQHPARTDVKLNIIEDAPWFRVPYPGQWGVPTVSVAGVLGMLAGVLACTVESISYYPTTARMCAAPPPPLHAINRGLGTEGLGTVLAGLWGSGNGTNTFGENVGAIGVTKVGSRRVVQWAAGLMVVQGVVGKLGAVFIIIPQPIVGGLFCVMFGMISAFGLSALQYVNLNSSRNLYIIGFSIFFPLVLTRWMAAHSGVIQTGAEALDAVLQVLLSTSILVGGVIGCLLDNLIPGTDEERGLAAWAKEMSLDAAGASEEGDTYDFPIGMGLIRRWTWTQYLPFMPTYQAGKFTALFTKKEA
;
A
#
# COMPACT_ATOMS: atom_id res chain seq x y z
N MET A 1 10.19 -32.43 12.78
CA MET A 1 10.61 -31.66 13.98
C MET A 1 11.04 -30.21 13.67
N PRO A 2 11.80 -29.87 12.61
CA PRO A 2 12.17 -28.46 12.35
C PRO A 2 10.99 -27.55 11.94
N GLU A 3 10.01 -28.06 11.19
CA GLU A 3 8.81 -27.28 10.80
C GLU A 3 7.99 -26.78 12.00
N ASN A 4 7.86 -27.59 13.06
CA ASN A 4 7.12 -27.22 14.26
C ASN A 4 7.74 -26.03 15.01
N VAL A 5 9.06 -25.85 14.91
CA VAL A 5 9.76 -24.74 15.57
C VAL A 5 9.62 -23.45 14.75
N CYS A 6 9.63 -23.56 13.42
CA CYS A 6 9.35 -22.45 12.51
C CYS A 6 7.93 -21.88 12.74
N ILE A 7 6.92 -22.76 12.77
CA ILE A 7 5.52 -22.39 13.04
C ILE A 7 5.37 -21.78 14.43
N ARG A 8 5.99 -22.37 15.47
CA ARG A 8 5.96 -21.79 16.82
C ARG A 8 6.59 -20.39 16.92
N ASN A 9 7.61 -20.09 16.12
CA ASN A 9 8.24 -18.76 16.11
C ASN A 9 7.42 -17.75 15.29
N LEU A 10 6.74 -18.22 14.23
CA LEU A 10 5.74 -17.45 13.50
C LEU A 10 4.59 -17.05 14.45
N GLU A 11 4.08 -17.99 15.24
CA GLU A 11 3.02 -17.77 16.25
C GLU A 11 3.38 -16.71 17.27
N LYS A 12 4.60 -16.79 17.81
CA LYS A 12 5.11 -15.79 18.75
C LYS A 12 5.21 -14.40 18.13
N THR A 13 5.60 -14.31 16.86
CA THR A 13 5.77 -13.01 16.19
C THR A 13 4.43 -12.29 16.05
N PHE A 14 3.40 -12.93 15.48
CA PHE A 14 2.10 -12.26 15.32
C PHE A 14 1.43 -12.00 16.68
N THR A 15 1.59 -12.89 17.66
CA THR A 15 1.04 -12.70 19.01
C THR A 15 1.66 -11.48 19.66
N LEU A 16 2.99 -11.35 19.61
CA LEU A 16 3.71 -10.21 20.16
C LEU A 16 3.34 -8.90 19.46
N LEU A 17 3.27 -8.92 18.12
CA LEU A 17 2.81 -7.76 17.35
C LEU A 17 1.39 -7.35 17.75
N THR A 18 0.49 -8.30 17.93
CA THR A 18 -0.90 -8.04 18.34
C THR A 18 -0.94 -7.42 19.73
N ILE A 19 -0.18 -7.95 20.69
CA ILE A 19 -0.09 -7.39 22.05
C ILE A 19 0.41 -5.95 21.99
N PHE A 20 1.49 -5.69 21.27
CA PHE A 20 2.05 -4.35 21.17
C PHE A 20 1.13 -3.38 20.44
N SER A 21 0.56 -3.80 19.31
CA SER A 21 -0.25 -2.94 18.45
C SER A 21 -1.68 -2.71 18.95
N GLN A 22 -2.26 -3.66 19.68
CA GLN A 22 -3.69 -3.64 20.05
C GLN A 22 -3.90 -3.52 21.56
N CYS A 23 -3.11 -4.22 22.38
CA CYS A 23 -3.31 -4.22 23.84
C CYS A 23 -2.52 -3.11 24.54
N MET A 24 -1.30 -2.81 24.07
CA MET A 24 -0.39 -1.88 24.73
C MET A 24 -0.40 -0.47 24.13
N THR A 25 -1.32 -0.16 23.23
CA THR A 25 -1.39 1.12 22.50
C THR A 25 -1.48 2.34 23.40
N ASN A 26 -2.12 2.20 24.57
CA ASN A 26 -2.27 3.28 25.55
C ASN A 26 -1.18 3.28 26.63
N VAL A 27 -0.25 2.32 26.60
CA VAL A 27 0.87 2.25 27.53
C VAL A 27 1.93 3.25 27.11
N THR A 28 2.19 4.23 27.96
CA THR A 28 3.28 5.19 27.78
C THR A 28 4.46 4.79 28.66
N ILE A 29 5.67 4.93 28.12
CA ILE A 29 6.90 4.59 28.83
C ILE A 29 7.59 5.90 29.23
N PRO A 30 8.09 6.02 30.47
CA PRO A 30 8.89 7.18 30.86
C PRO A 30 10.20 7.19 30.06
N THR A 31 10.42 8.23 29.28
CA THR A 31 11.64 8.43 28.49
C THR A 31 12.34 9.72 28.91
N LEU A 32 13.66 9.70 28.88
CA LEU A 32 14.47 10.86 29.25
C LEU A 32 14.63 11.75 28.01
N THR A 33 13.93 12.88 27.98
CA THR A 33 14.03 13.85 26.87
C THR A 33 14.79 15.09 27.33
N TRP A 34 15.81 15.46 26.56
CA TRP A 34 16.52 16.71 26.76
C TRP A 34 15.75 17.87 26.14
N LYS A 35 15.37 18.85 26.96
CA LYS A 35 14.77 20.11 26.50
C LYS A 35 15.76 21.25 26.69
N ARG A 36 16.03 21.97 25.59
CA ARG A 36 16.93 23.13 25.60
C ARG A 36 16.40 24.17 26.60
N GLY A 37 17.16 24.43 27.67
CA GLY A 37 16.81 25.36 28.75
C GLY A 37 16.22 24.73 30.03
N GLN A 38 15.73 23.48 29.99
CA GLN A 38 15.15 22.78 31.16
C GLN A 38 15.93 21.52 31.58
N GLY A 39 16.96 21.12 30.83
CA GLY A 39 17.78 19.94 31.13
C GLY A 39 17.10 18.62 30.75
N PHE A 40 17.42 17.54 31.46
CA PHE A 40 16.78 16.24 31.27
C PHE A 40 15.43 16.20 31.97
N THR A 41 14.36 16.04 31.20
CA THR A 41 12.99 15.94 31.70
C THR A 41 12.40 14.57 31.35
N ILE A 42 11.69 13.95 32.28
CA ILE A 42 10.99 12.69 32.03
C ILE A 42 9.71 13.02 31.26
N THR A 43 9.59 12.48 30.05
CA THR A 43 8.43 12.62 29.18
C THR A 43 7.81 11.26 28.91
N TRP A 44 6.48 11.19 28.96
CA TRP A 44 5.73 9.97 28.66
C TRP A 44 5.64 9.76 27.15
N PHE A 45 6.30 8.72 26.65
CA PHE A 45 6.39 8.43 25.23
C PHE A 45 5.52 7.22 24.85
N PRO A 46 4.61 7.34 23.86
CA PRO A 46 3.72 6.25 23.44
C PRO A 46 4.45 5.27 22.50
N LEU A 47 5.43 4.52 23.03
CA LEU A 47 6.32 3.64 22.25
C LEU A 47 5.55 2.60 21.42
N PHE A 48 4.63 1.87 22.04
CA PHE A 48 3.88 0.79 21.42
C PHE A 48 2.88 1.26 20.36
N LYS A 49 2.40 2.50 20.48
CA LYS A 49 1.52 3.12 19.49
C LYS A 49 2.26 3.51 18.21
N LEU A 50 3.50 3.96 18.34
CA LEU A 50 4.28 4.52 17.23
C LEU A 50 5.17 3.48 16.54
N PHE A 51 5.71 2.52 17.29
CA PHE A 51 6.70 1.56 16.78
C PHE A 51 6.39 0.09 17.09
N PRO A 52 5.13 -0.39 17.02
CA PRO A 52 4.81 -1.76 17.39
C PRO A 52 5.56 -2.78 16.51
N VAL A 53 5.57 -2.57 15.20
CA VAL A 53 6.23 -3.45 14.22
C VAL A 53 7.75 -3.51 14.44
N LEU A 54 8.40 -2.34 14.57
CA LEU A 54 9.85 -2.28 14.77
C LEU A 54 10.25 -2.95 16.10
N LEU A 55 9.49 -2.70 17.16
CA LEU A 55 9.75 -3.30 18.47
C LEU A 55 9.58 -4.83 18.42
N THR A 56 8.55 -5.33 17.74
CA THR A 56 8.37 -6.77 17.49
C THR A 56 9.56 -7.36 16.74
N ILE A 57 10.03 -6.71 15.67
CA ILE A 57 11.20 -7.16 14.90
C ILE A 57 12.41 -7.27 15.83
N VAL A 58 12.73 -6.21 16.59
CA VAL A 58 13.91 -6.19 17.46
C VAL A 58 13.85 -7.29 18.53
N ILE A 59 12.71 -7.45 19.22
CA ILE A 59 12.56 -8.46 20.27
C ILE A 59 12.61 -9.87 19.70
N MET A 60 11.86 -10.15 18.62
CA MET A 60 11.85 -11.47 18.01
C MET A 60 13.20 -11.83 17.40
N TRP A 61 13.90 -10.84 16.86
CA TRP A 61 15.24 -11.05 16.32
C TRP A 61 16.25 -11.34 17.44
N ALA A 62 16.19 -10.62 18.56
CA ALA A 62 16.99 -10.93 19.74
C ALA A 62 16.70 -12.35 20.26
N LEU A 63 15.42 -12.76 20.31
CA LEU A 63 15.03 -14.12 20.67
C LEU A 63 15.62 -15.15 19.69
N CYS A 64 15.53 -14.91 18.38
CA CYS A 64 16.15 -15.76 17.37
C CYS A 64 17.67 -15.85 17.54
N ALA A 65 18.35 -14.75 17.90
CA ALA A 65 19.78 -14.75 18.17
C ALA A 65 20.13 -15.62 19.39
N VAL A 66 19.39 -15.47 20.50
CA VAL A 66 19.57 -16.32 21.70
C VAL A 66 19.33 -17.80 21.37
N LEU A 67 18.28 -18.12 20.62
CA LEU A 67 17.98 -19.49 20.20
C LEU A 67 19.01 -20.07 19.22
N THR A 68 19.67 -19.20 18.43
CA THR A 68 20.78 -19.59 17.55
C THR A 68 22.03 -19.93 18.37
N ILE A 69 22.38 -19.07 19.34
CA ILE A 69 23.56 -19.26 20.21
C ILE A 69 23.40 -20.49 21.11
N THR A 70 22.20 -20.74 21.62
CA THR A 70 21.90 -21.91 22.46
C THR A 70 21.80 -23.22 21.67
N GLY A 71 21.97 -23.20 20.35
CA GLY A 71 22.00 -24.41 19.52
C GLY A 71 20.64 -25.09 19.34
N VAL A 72 19.53 -24.41 19.68
CA VAL A 72 18.17 -24.97 19.59
C VAL A 72 17.76 -25.19 18.13
N PHE A 73 18.22 -24.34 17.22
CA PHE A 73 17.92 -24.48 15.80
C PHE A 73 18.94 -25.37 15.09
N PRO A 74 18.50 -26.32 14.24
CA PRO A 74 19.42 -27.11 13.43
C PRO A 74 20.21 -26.21 12.45
N PRO A 75 21.37 -26.67 11.96
CA PRO A 75 22.11 -25.96 10.91
C PRO A 75 21.19 -25.58 9.73
N GLN A 76 21.39 -24.38 9.15
CA GLN A 76 20.61 -23.82 8.03
C GLN A 76 19.11 -23.55 8.30
N HIS A 77 18.63 -23.66 9.54
CA HIS A 77 17.24 -23.35 9.85
C HIS A 77 16.89 -21.87 9.52
N PRO A 78 15.72 -21.58 8.90
CA PRO A 78 15.36 -20.23 8.43
C PRO A 78 15.19 -19.18 9.53
N ALA A 79 15.10 -19.62 10.80
CA ALA A 79 15.04 -18.75 11.97
C ALA A 79 16.42 -18.36 12.53
N ARG A 80 17.50 -18.94 12.02
CA ARG A 80 18.86 -18.68 12.50
C ARG A 80 19.37 -17.34 12.02
N THR A 81 20.07 -16.65 12.89
CA THR A 81 20.62 -15.30 12.62
C THR A 81 22.02 -15.34 12.01
N ASP A 82 22.72 -16.47 12.11
CA ASP A 82 24.11 -16.63 11.66
C ASP A 82 24.24 -17.07 10.20
N VAL A 83 23.18 -17.63 9.60
CA VAL A 83 23.18 -18.19 8.24
C VAL A 83 23.52 -17.17 7.15
N LYS A 84 23.23 -15.89 7.39
CA LYS A 84 23.35 -14.82 6.39
C LYS A 84 24.32 -13.70 6.80
N LEU A 85 25.20 -13.95 7.76
CA LEU A 85 26.14 -12.92 8.25
C LEU A 85 27.10 -12.43 7.16
N ASN A 86 27.51 -13.32 6.26
CA ASN A 86 28.32 -13.01 5.09
C ASN A 86 27.70 -11.90 4.23
N ILE A 87 26.36 -11.82 4.14
CA ILE A 87 25.67 -10.75 3.40
C ILE A 87 26.00 -9.37 3.99
N ILE A 88 26.13 -9.27 5.31
CA ILE A 88 26.54 -8.01 5.95
C ILE A 88 27.99 -7.72 5.63
N GLU A 89 28.88 -8.70 5.70
CA GLU A 89 30.31 -8.53 5.47
C GLU A 89 30.59 -8.08 4.02
N ASP A 90 29.99 -8.78 3.05
CA ASP A 90 30.17 -8.57 1.62
C ASP A 90 29.45 -7.32 1.08
N ALA A 91 28.42 -6.84 1.77
CA ALA A 91 27.66 -5.68 1.30
C ALA A 91 28.52 -4.40 1.30
N PRO A 92 28.57 -3.62 0.21
CA PRO A 92 29.24 -2.33 0.22
C PRO A 92 28.57 -1.36 1.19
N TRP A 93 29.35 -0.45 1.78
CA TRP A 93 28.80 0.59 2.67
C TRP A 93 27.85 1.53 1.94
N PHE A 94 28.22 1.95 0.72
CA PHE A 94 27.42 2.83 -0.11
C PHE A 94 27.24 2.20 -1.49
N ARG A 95 26.00 2.16 -1.96
CA ARG A 95 25.63 1.72 -3.30
C ARG A 95 24.53 2.65 -3.81
N VAL A 96 24.85 3.47 -4.79
CA VAL A 96 23.86 4.29 -5.48
C VAL A 96 23.34 3.48 -6.67
N PRO A 97 22.10 2.98 -6.65
CA PRO A 97 21.53 2.34 -7.83
C PRO A 97 21.37 3.39 -8.95
N TYR A 98 21.45 2.96 -10.20
CA TYR A 98 21.30 3.81 -11.37
C TYR A 98 20.32 3.17 -12.38
N PRO A 99 19.67 3.96 -13.25
CA PRO A 99 18.66 3.42 -14.13
C PRO A 99 19.27 2.49 -15.17
N GLY A 100 18.63 1.37 -15.44
CA GLY A 100 19.11 0.36 -16.39
C GLY A 100 20.26 -0.51 -15.88
N GLN A 101 20.58 -0.46 -14.58
CA GLN A 101 21.63 -1.27 -13.97
C GLN A 101 21.43 -2.79 -14.15
N TRP A 102 20.18 -3.25 -14.33
CA TRP A 102 19.83 -4.66 -14.51
C TRP A 102 19.53 -5.04 -15.96
N GLY A 103 19.86 -4.17 -16.92
CA GLY A 103 19.60 -4.36 -18.34
C GLY A 103 18.52 -3.44 -18.89
N VAL A 104 18.28 -3.56 -20.21
CA VAL A 104 17.24 -2.80 -20.90
C VAL A 104 15.85 -3.40 -20.62
N PRO A 105 14.78 -2.59 -20.55
CA PRO A 105 13.43 -3.10 -20.36
C PRO A 105 13.05 -4.06 -21.49
N THR A 106 12.64 -5.27 -21.12
CA THR A 106 12.06 -6.25 -22.05
C THR A 106 10.54 -6.22 -21.93
N VAL A 107 9.85 -6.30 -23.07
CA VAL A 107 8.38 -6.21 -23.12
C VAL A 107 7.84 -7.53 -23.66
N SER A 108 6.98 -8.19 -22.87
CA SER A 108 6.21 -9.34 -23.32
C SER A 108 4.72 -9.04 -23.17
N VAL A 109 3.89 -9.49 -24.11
CA VAL A 109 2.44 -9.24 -24.08
C VAL A 109 1.81 -9.79 -22.80
N ALA A 110 2.19 -11.02 -22.40
CA ALA A 110 1.74 -11.65 -21.16
C ALA A 110 2.18 -10.87 -19.91
N GLY A 111 3.42 -10.38 -19.88
CA GLY A 111 3.93 -9.57 -18.76
C GLY A 111 3.23 -8.22 -18.65
N VAL A 112 2.99 -7.55 -19.78
CA VAL A 112 2.28 -6.26 -19.82
C VAL A 112 0.84 -6.43 -19.32
N LEU A 113 0.11 -7.43 -19.81
CA LEU A 113 -1.27 -7.65 -19.39
C LEU A 113 -1.39 -8.12 -17.93
N GLY A 114 -0.46 -8.95 -17.47
CA GLY A 114 -0.36 -9.33 -16.06
C GLY A 114 -0.08 -8.14 -15.14
N MET A 115 0.87 -7.28 -15.50
CA MET A 115 1.19 -6.08 -14.73
C MET A 115 0.06 -5.03 -14.80
N LEU A 116 -0.62 -4.90 -15.95
CA LEU A 116 -1.78 -4.03 -16.08
C LEU A 116 -2.89 -4.40 -15.10
N ALA A 117 -3.14 -5.70 -14.91
CA ALA A 117 -4.09 -6.18 -13.92
C ALA A 117 -3.72 -5.76 -12.49
N GLY A 118 -2.44 -5.87 -12.12
CA GLY A 118 -1.92 -5.41 -10.83
C GLY A 118 -2.05 -3.90 -10.65
N VAL A 119 -1.68 -3.11 -11.68
CA VAL A 119 -1.79 -1.64 -11.66
C VAL A 119 -3.24 -1.18 -11.52
N LEU A 120 -4.18 -1.83 -12.22
CA LEU A 120 -5.61 -1.52 -12.10
C LEU A 120 -6.12 -1.80 -10.68
N ALA A 121 -5.73 -2.92 -10.09
CA ALA A 121 -6.07 -3.23 -8.71
C ALA A 121 -5.53 -2.19 -7.72
N CYS A 122 -4.24 -1.84 -7.82
CA CYS A 122 -3.63 -0.80 -6.98
C CYS A 122 -4.27 0.58 -7.19
N THR A 123 -4.70 0.89 -8.41
CA THR A 123 -5.41 2.14 -8.71
C THR A 123 -6.75 2.20 -7.98
N VAL A 124 -7.54 1.12 -8.02
CA VAL A 124 -8.82 1.03 -7.30
C VAL A 124 -8.61 1.15 -5.79
N GLU A 125 -7.60 0.47 -5.26
CA GLU A 125 -7.22 0.57 -3.85
C GLU A 125 -6.87 2.01 -3.46
N SER A 126 -6.00 2.68 -4.24
CA SER A 126 -5.57 4.06 -3.98
C SER A 126 -6.71 5.09 -4.05
N ILE A 127 -7.67 4.91 -4.97
CA ILE A 127 -8.86 5.77 -5.07
C ILE A 127 -9.66 5.75 -3.75
N SER A 128 -9.72 4.62 -3.06
CA SER A 128 -10.43 4.50 -1.78
C SER A 128 -9.69 5.19 -0.62
N TYR A 129 -8.36 5.29 -0.70
CA TYR A 129 -7.53 5.84 0.37
C TYR A 129 -7.46 7.35 0.39
N TYR A 130 -7.53 8.04 -0.75
CA TYR A 130 -7.46 9.51 -0.76
C TYR A 130 -8.57 10.21 0.05
N PRO A 131 -9.88 9.92 -0.12
CA PRO A 131 -10.92 10.52 0.70
C PRO A 131 -10.82 10.09 2.17
N THR A 132 -10.48 8.83 2.42
CA THR A 132 -10.27 8.30 3.78
C THR A 132 -9.14 9.05 4.50
N THR A 133 -8.02 9.31 3.81
CA THR A 133 -6.88 10.05 4.34
C THR A 133 -7.25 11.51 4.59
N ALA A 134 -7.97 12.16 3.67
CA ALA A 134 -8.44 13.52 3.84
C ALA A 134 -9.28 13.65 5.11
N ARG A 135 -10.24 12.75 5.32
CA ARG A 135 -11.07 12.67 6.52
C ARG A 135 -10.25 12.44 7.79
N MET A 136 -9.27 11.54 7.77
CA MET A 136 -8.38 11.30 8.92
C MET A 136 -7.52 12.51 9.28
N CYS A 137 -7.15 13.31 8.28
CA CYS A 137 -6.42 14.57 8.44
C CYS A 137 -7.31 15.78 8.77
N ALA A 138 -8.64 15.61 8.85
CA ALA A 138 -9.61 16.70 8.94
C ALA A 138 -9.46 17.73 7.80
N ALA A 139 -9.06 17.27 6.61
CA ALA A 139 -9.01 18.06 5.39
C ALA A 139 -10.36 17.98 4.63
N PRO A 140 -10.70 19.01 3.83
CA PRO A 140 -11.87 18.94 2.95
C PRO A 140 -11.71 17.78 1.96
N PRO A 141 -12.81 17.21 1.43
CA PRO A 141 -12.74 16.12 0.45
C PRO A 141 -11.86 16.47 -0.75
N PRO A 142 -11.05 15.51 -1.25
CA PRO A 142 -10.12 15.77 -2.33
C PRO A 142 -10.87 16.03 -3.64
N PRO A 143 -10.59 17.14 -4.34
CA PRO A 143 -11.17 17.37 -5.65
C PRO A 143 -10.62 16.37 -6.68
N LEU A 144 -11.37 16.12 -7.76
CA LEU A 144 -11.01 15.16 -8.80
C LEU A 144 -9.60 15.38 -9.38
N HIS A 145 -9.18 16.64 -9.53
CA HIS A 145 -7.85 16.95 -10.05
C HIS A 145 -6.72 16.51 -9.09
N ALA A 146 -6.97 16.51 -7.78
CA ALA A 146 -6.01 16.04 -6.79
C ALA A 146 -5.91 14.51 -6.81
N ILE A 147 -7.03 13.81 -6.98
CA ILE A 147 -7.07 12.35 -7.14
C ILE A 147 -6.33 11.93 -8.41
N ASN A 148 -6.68 12.53 -9.56
CA ASN A 148 -6.02 12.26 -10.84
C ASN A 148 -4.51 12.50 -10.79
N ARG A 149 -4.09 13.57 -10.10
CA ARG A 149 -2.68 13.87 -9.87
C ARG A 149 -2.00 12.81 -9.01
N GLY A 150 -2.64 12.37 -7.92
CA GLY A 150 -2.15 11.29 -7.07
C GLY A 150 -1.87 10.02 -7.87
N LEU A 151 -2.87 9.55 -8.62
CA LEU A 151 -2.74 8.37 -9.49
C LEU A 151 -1.66 8.56 -10.57
N GLY A 152 -1.59 9.75 -11.18
CA GLY A 152 -0.55 10.06 -12.15
C GLY A 152 0.86 10.00 -11.55
N THR A 153 1.04 10.48 -10.31
CA THR A 153 2.32 10.39 -9.60
C THR A 153 2.68 8.96 -9.20
N GLU A 154 1.71 8.12 -8.87
CA GLU A 154 1.93 6.68 -8.63
C GLU A 154 2.35 5.94 -9.91
N GLY A 155 1.70 6.23 -11.05
CA GLY A 155 2.10 5.68 -12.34
C GLY A 155 3.53 6.09 -12.71
N LEU A 156 3.86 7.37 -12.56
CA LEU A 156 5.23 7.88 -12.77
C LEU A 156 6.23 7.21 -11.81
N GLY A 157 5.85 7.06 -10.53
CA GLY A 157 6.65 6.37 -9.53
C GLY A 157 6.94 4.92 -9.92
N THR A 158 5.95 4.21 -10.47
CA THR A 158 6.09 2.84 -10.96
C THR A 158 7.04 2.75 -12.16
N VAL A 159 6.97 3.70 -13.10
CA VAL A 159 7.91 3.77 -14.22
C VAL A 159 9.34 4.00 -13.72
N LEU A 160 9.52 4.96 -12.81
CA LEU A 160 10.83 5.24 -12.22
C LEU A 160 11.37 4.04 -11.43
N ALA A 161 10.51 3.35 -10.68
CA ALA A 161 10.86 2.15 -9.95
C ALA A 161 11.34 1.04 -10.89
N GLY A 162 10.63 0.80 -12.00
CA GLY A 162 11.04 -0.16 -13.02
C GLY A 162 12.38 0.19 -13.68
N LEU A 163 12.62 1.48 -13.99
CA LEU A 163 13.91 1.94 -14.53
C LEU A 163 15.07 1.69 -13.56
N TRP A 164 14.82 1.89 -12.26
CA TRP A 164 15.76 1.61 -11.17
C TRP A 164 15.76 0.14 -10.72
N GLY A 165 15.18 -0.77 -11.53
CA GLY A 165 15.20 -2.20 -11.30
C GLY A 165 14.43 -2.68 -10.07
N SER A 166 13.49 -1.88 -9.56
CA SER A 166 12.51 -2.37 -8.60
C SER A 166 11.69 -3.47 -9.24
N GLY A 167 11.69 -4.66 -8.64
CA GLY A 167 10.82 -5.77 -9.05
C GLY A 167 9.33 -5.54 -8.71
N ASN A 168 8.99 -4.42 -8.08
CA ASN A 168 7.64 -4.06 -7.62
C ASN A 168 7.24 -2.66 -8.10
N GLY A 169 5.94 -2.45 -8.34
CA GLY A 169 5.37 -1.13 -8.60
C GLY A 169 5.15 -0.30 -7.34
N THR A 170 4.71 0.95 -7.51
CA THR A 170 4.39 1.85 -6.40
C THR A 170 2.87 1.97 -6.21
N ASN A 171 2.42 2.06 -4.96
CA ASN A 171 1.00 2.15 -4.59
C ASN A 171 0.86 2.99 -3.32
N THR A 172 -0.32 3.58 -3.07
CA THR A 172 -0.60 4.22 -1.78
C THR A 172 -0.68 3.16 -0.68
N PHE A 173 0.17 3.30 0.34
CA PHE A 173 0.25 2.35 1.45
C PHE A 173 -0.88 2.57 2.47
N GLY A 174 -1.86 1.65 2.53
CA GLY A 174 -2.98 1.71 3.48
C GLY A 174 -2.55 1.74 4.95
N GLU A 175 -1.40 1.16 5.28
CA GLU A 175 -0.84 1.20 6.63
C GLU A 175 -0.46 2.62 7.06
N ASN A 176 0.04 3.43 6.13
CA ASN A 176 0.33 4.84 6.40
C ASN A 176 -0.96 5.63 6.66
N VAL A 177 -2.03 5.30 5.93
CA VAL A 177 -3.37 5.86 6.17
C VAL A 177 -3.84 5.51 7.59
N GLY A 178 -3.75 4.23 7.97
CA GLY A 178 -4.04 3.77 9.34
C GLY A 178 -3.21 4.47 10.41
N ALA A 179 -1.90 4.66 10.16
CA ALA A 179 -0.99 5.36 11.07
C ALA A 179 -1.40 6.83 11.26
N ILE A 180 -1.84 7.53 10.21
CA ILE A 180 -2.39 8.89 10.31
C ILE A 180 -3.66 8.87 11.18
N GLY A 181 -4.55 7.90 10.97
CA GLY A 181 -5.76 7.72 11.78
C GLY A 181 -5.49 7.58 13.27
N VAL A 182 -4.40 6.92 13.65
CA VAL A 182 -4.00 6.64 15.04
C VAL A 182 -3.16 7.78 15.65
N THR A 183 -2.19 8.31 14.90
CA THR A 183 -1.28 9.37 15.35
C THR A 183 -1.93 10.75 15.33
N LYS A 184 -2.95 10.94 14.49
CA LYS A 184 -3.57 12.25 14.18
C LYS A 184 -2.59 13.27 13.61
N VAL A 185 -1.49 12.80 12.99
CA VAL A 185 -0.49 13.65 12.35
C VAL A 185 -0.65 13.59 10.83
N GLY A 186 -1.43 14.52 10.28
CA GLY A 186 -1.65 14.68 8.83
C GLY A 186 -0.63 15.56 8.11
N SER A 187 0.53 15.82 8.70
CA SER A 187 1.49 16.80 8.17
C SER A 187 2.31 16.25 7.00
N ARG A 188 2.28 16.94 5.85
CA ARG A 188 3.09 16.62 4.66
C ARG A 188 4.59 16.58 4.93
N ARG A 189 5.08 17.39 5.88
CA ARG A 189 6.51 17.45 6.24
C ARG A 189 7.01 16.13 6.81
N VAL A 190 6.16 15.41 7.55
CA VAL A 190 6.52 14.10 8.11
C VAL A 190 6.78 13.10 6.98
N VAL A 191 5.92 13.10 5.96
CA VAL A 191 6.08 12.24 4.78
C VAL A 191 7.32 12.63 3.97
N GLN A 192 7.62 13.93 3.82
CA GLN A 192 8.84 14.39 3.14
C GLN A 192 10.11 13.95 3.84
N TRP A 193 10.17 14.06 5.18
CA TRP A 193 11.29 13.56 5.97
C TRP A 193 11.42 12.03 5.87
N ALA A 194 10.30 11.31 5.94
CA ALA A 194 10.30 9.85 5.77
C ALA A 194 10.83 9.44 4.38
N ALA A 195 10.39 10.11 3.32
CA ALA A 195 10.89 9.88 1.97
C ALA A 195 12.40 10.14 1.85
N GLY A 196 12.89 11.25 2.43
CA GLY A 196 14.33 11.54 2.47
C GLY A 196 15.13 10.48 3.21
N LEU A 197 14.63 10.01 4.36
CA LEU A 197 15.25 8.91 5.11
C LEU A 197 15.27 7.60 4.32
N MET A 198 14.19 7.28 3.61
CA MET A 198 14.12 6.09 2.76
C MET A 198 15.11 6.15 1.59
N VAL A 199 15.30 7.33 0.98
CA VAL A 199 16.33 7.52 -0.07
C VAL A 199 17.73 7.30 0.51
N VAL A 200 18.05 7.89 1.66
CA VAL A 200 19.34 7.68 2.33
C VAL A 200 19.54 6.20 2.67
N GLN A 201 18.51 5.54 3.22
CA GLN A 201 18.55 4.12 3.53
C GLN A 201 18.81 3.25 2.28
N GLY A 202 18.23 3.60 1.13
CA GLY A 202 18.45 2.92 -0.13
C GLY A 202 19.89 3.02 -0.64
N VAL A 203 20.62 4.07 -0.27
CA VAL A 203 22.04 4.27 -0.63
C VAL A 203 22.99 3.53 0.31
N VAL A 204 22.60 3.34 1.58
CA VAL A 204 23.44 2.66 2.57
C VAL A 204 23.28 1.14 2.45
N GLY A 205 24.19 0.48 1.74
CA GLY A 205 24.09 -0.94 1.41
C GLY A 205 24.07 -1.86 2.64
N LYS A 206 24.76 -1.49 3.72
CA LYS A 206 24.71 -2.23 4.99
C LYS A 206 23.32 -2.20 5.64
N LEU A 207 22.57 -1.10 5.53
CA LEU A 207 21.19 -1.06 6.02
C LEU A 207 20.31 -2.03 5.23
N GLY A 208 20.47 -2.07 3.90
CA GLY A 208 19.82 -3.08 3.06
C GLY A 208 20.17 -4.52 3.48
N ALA A 209 21.45 -4.79 3.75
CA ALA A 209 21.89 -6.10 4.23
C ALA A 209 21.22 -6.50 5.56
N VAL A 210 21.09 -5.56 6.51
CA VAL A 210 20.39 -5.77 7.78
C VAL A 210 18.93 -6.19 7.57
N PHE A 211 18.23 -5.66 6.56
CA PHE A 211 16.86 -6.10 6.26
C PHE A 211 16.81 -7.52 5.65
N ILE A 212 17.81 -7.92 4.87
CA ILE A 212 17.87 -9.24 4.19
C ILE A 212 18.11 -10.39 5.18
N ILE A 213 18.84 -10.11 6.26
CA ILE A 213 19.17 -11.11 7.29
C ILE A 213 18.06 -11.32 8.32
N ILE A 214 16.98 -10.52 8.28
CA ILE A 214 15.83 -10.72 9.17
C ILE A 214 15.32 -12.18 8.99
N PRO A 215 15.21 -12.95 10.09
CA PRO A 215 14.71 -14.31 10.04
C PRO A 215 13.34 -14.42 9.36
N GLN A 216 13.18 -15.40 8.46
CA GLN A 216 11.95 -15.58 7.68
C GLN A 216 10.67 -15.73 8.53
N PRO A 217 10.67 -16.44 9.68
CA PRO A 217 9.47 -16.55 10.51
C PRO A 217 8.98 -15.21 11.06
N ILE A 218 9.90 -14.26 11.29
CA ILE A 218 9.54 -12.91 11.73
C ILE A 218 8.81 -12.19 10.60
N VAL A 219 9.42 -12.20 9.41
CA VAL A 219 8.84 -11.58 8.21
C VAL A 219 7.46 -12.16 7.89
N GLY A 220 7.31 -13.50 7.95
CA GLY A 220 6.02 -14.16 7.75
C GLY A 220 4.96 -13.73 8.78
N GLY A 221 5.35 -13.58 10.05
CA GLY A 221 4.43 -13.19 11.13
C GLY A 221 3.95 -11.75 10.99
N LEU A 222 4.84 -10.85 10.56
CA LEU A 222 4.51 -9.47 10.23
C LEU A 222 3.52 -9.42 9.06
N PHE A 223 3.83 -10.10 7.96
CA PHE A 223 2.97 -10.10 6.77
C PHE A 223 1.58 -10.67 7.05
N CYS A 224 1.46 -11.66 7.95
CA CYS A 224 0.16 -12.17 8.36
C CYS A 224 -0.74 -11.07 8.97
N VAL A 225 -0.19 -10.27 9.89
CA VAL A 225 -0.92 -9.17 10.52
C VAL A 225 -1.15 -8.02 9.54
N MET A 226 -0.14 -7.65 8.75
CA MET A 226 -0.21 -6.58 7.77
C MET A 226 -1.27 -6.86 6.69
N PHE A 227 -1.24 -8.04 6.06
CA PHE A 227 -2.25 -8.43 5.08
C PHE A 227 -3.64 -8.59 5.68
N GLY A 228 -3.74 -9.03 6.94
CA GLY A 228 -5.01 -9.05 7.69
C GLY A 228 -5.59 -7.65 7.85
N MET A 229 -4.77 -6.66 8.24
CA MET A 229 -5.18 -5.26 8.36
C MET A 229 -5.55 -4.64 7.01
N ILE A 230 -4.77 -4.89 5.95
CA ILE A 230 -5.10 -4.42 4.58
C ILE A 230 -6.45 -4.98 4.14
N SER A 231 -6.70 -6.26 4.37
CA SER A 231 -7.99 -6.91 4.07
C SER A 231 -9.13 -6.26 4.85
N ALA A 232 -8.94 -5.97 6.14
CA ALA A 232 -9.92 -5.29 6.98
C ALA A 232 -10.23 -3.86 6.49
N PHE A 233 -9.22 -3.11 6.01
CA PHE A 233 -9.47 -1.80 5.40
C PHE A 233 -10.30 -1.90 4.12
N GLY A 234 -10.05 -2.89 3.27
CA GLY A 234 -10.90 -3.16 2.11
C GLY A 234 -12.36 -3.46 2.50
N LEU A 235 -12.55 -4.31 3.51
CA LEU A 235 -13.89 -4.63 4.04
C LEU A 235 -14.57 -3.42 4.70
N SER A 236 -13.81 -2.49 5.27
CA SER A 236 -14.39 -1.28 5.89
C SER A 236 -15.13 -0.40 4.86
N ALA A 237 -14.77 -0.47 3.58
CA ALA A 237 -15.52 0.20 2.51
C ALA A 237 -16.93 -0.37 2.32
N LEU A 238 -17.19 -1.61 2.77
CA LEU A 238 -18.54 -2.20 2.74
C LEU A 238 -19.50 -1.52 3.72
N GLN A 239 -19.03 -0.63 4.60
CA GLN A 239 -19.89 0.14 5.50
C GLN A 239 -20.96 0.97 4.79
N TYR A 240 -20.76 1.30 3.51
CA TYR A 240 -21.71 2.06 2.69
C TYR A 240 -22.79 1.17 2.05
N VAL A 241 -22.59 -0.15 2.01
CA VAL A 241 -23.44 -1.12 1.30
C VAL A 241 -24.48 -1.69 2.26
N ASN A 242 -25.70 -1.96 1.78
CA ASN A 242 -26.71 -2.65 2.59
C ASN A 242 -26.38 -4.15 2.74
N LEU A 243 -25.78 -4.52 3.88
CA LEU A 243 -25.41 -5.91 4.20
C LEU A 243 -26.60 -6.80 4.63
N ASN A 244 -27.82 -6.27 4.71
CA ASN A 244 -29.02 -7.08 4.93
C ASN A 244 -29.59 -7.66 3.61
N SER A 245 -29.08 -7.21 2.47
CA SER A 245 -29.52 -7.72 1.17
C SER A 245 -28.83 -9.04 0.83
N SER A 246 -29.61 -10.07 0.54
CA SER A 246 -29.11 -11.36 0.04
C SER A 246 -28.33 -11.21 -1.27
N ARG A 247 -28.70 -10.25 -2.12
CA ARG A 247 -27.97 -9.91 -3.36
C ARG A 247 -26.54 -9.51 -3.04
N ASN A 248 -26.38 -8.50 -2.17
CA ASN A 248 -25.07 -7.95 -1.85
C ASN A 248 -24.19 -8.99 -1.14
N LEU A 249 -24.76 -9.74 -0.20
CA LEU A 249 -24.06 -10.81 0.50
C LEU A 249 -23.56 -11.89 -0.48
N TYR A 250 -24.38 -12.27 -1.47
CA TYR A 250 -23.98 -13.21 -2.52
C TYR A 250 -22.80 -12.67 -3.35
N ILE A 251 -22.90 -11.43 -3.84
CA ILE A 251 -21.85 -10.80 -4.66
C ILE A 251 -20.54 -10.72 -3.88
N ILE A 252 -20.58 -10.23 -2.64
CA ILE A 252 -19.40 -10.11 -1.76
C ILE A 252 -18.79 -11.49 -1.51
N GLY A 253 -19.59 -12.46 -1.06
CA GLY A 253 -19.10 -13.79 -0.74
C GLY A 253 -18.47 -14.50 -1.95
N PHE A 254 -19.14 -14.46 -3.10
CA PHE A 254 -18.65 -15.12 -4.31
C PHE A 254 -17.41 -14.42 -4.88
N SER A 255 -17.39 -13.08 -4.95
CA SER A 255 -16.25 -12.31 -5.47
C SER A 255 -14.99 -12.42 -4.60
N ILE A 256 -15.13 -12.75 -3.31
CA ILE A 256 -13.98 -13.03 -2.43
C ILE A 256 -13.54 -14.49 -2.55
N PHE A 257 -14.47 -15.44 -2.48
CA PHE A 257 -14.11 -16.86 -2.35
C PHE A 257 -13.73 -17.51 -3.67
N PHE A 258 -14.47 -17.25 -4.75
CA PHE A 258 -14.25 -17.90 -6.05
C PHE A 258 -12.84 -17.64 -6.62
N PRO A 259 -12.29 -16.41 -6.60
CA PRO A 259 -10.92 -16.19 -7.08
C PRO A 259 -9.87 -16.98 -6.31
N LEU A 260 -10.04 -17.19 -5.01
CA LEU A 260 -9.11 -17.99 -4.20
C LEU A 260 -9.12 -19.46 -4.65
N VAL A 261 -10.28 -19.99 -4.99
CA VAL A 261 -10.43 -21.34 -5.53
C VAL A 261 -9.87 -21.42 -6.95
N LEU A 262 -10.26 -20.50 -7.82
CA LEU A 262 -9.85 -20.49 -9.22
C LEU A 262 -8.34 -20.38 -9.36
N THR A 263 -7.70 -19.43 -8.67
CA THR A 263 -6.25 -19.24 -8.77
C THR A 263 -5.46 -20.45 -8.29
N ARG A 264 -5.92 -21.13 -7.23
CA ARG A 264 -5.30 -22.37 -6.76
C ARG A 264 -5.47 -23.50 -7.78
N TRP A 265 -6.64 -23.61 -8.40
CA TRP A 265 -6.90 -24.59 -9.44
C TRP A 265 -6.07 -24.31 -10.69
N MET A 266 -5.99 -23.05 -11.15
CA MET A 266 -5.18 -22.59 -12.29
C MET A 266 -3.68 -22.86 -12.08
N ALA A 267 -3.19 -22.69 -10.85
CA ALA A 267 -1.80 -23.00 -10.51
C ALA A 267 -1.51 -24.51 -10.55
N ALA A 268 -2.47 -25.35 -10.16
CA ALA A 268 -2.35 -26.80 -10.24
C ALA A 268 -2.48 -27.35 -11.69
N HIS A 269 -3.08 -26.57 -12.59
CA HIS A 269 -3.44 -26.98 -13.95
C HIS A 269 -2.90 -26.01 -15.00
N SER A 270 -1.60 -25.70 -14.95
CA SER A 270 -0.93 -24.69 -15.78
C SER A 270 -0.83 -24.97 -17.29
N GLY A 271 -1.59 -25.95 -17.81
CA GLY A 271 -1.62 -26.32 -19.24
C GLY A 271 -3.02 -26.62 -19.77
N VAL A 272 -4.08 -26.24 -19.05
CA VAL A 272 -5.48 -26.48 -19.48
C VAL A 272 -5.92 -25.48 -20.55
N ILE A 273 -5.37 -24.28 -20.55
CA ILE A 273 -5.68 -23.27 -21.58
C ILE A 273 -4.86 -23.60 -22.82
N GLN A 274 -5.53 -24.11 -23.86
CA GLN A 274 -4.95 -24.48 -25.14
C GLN A 274 -5.79 -23.87 -26.26
N THR A 275 -5.66 -22.56 -26.47
CA THR A 275 -6.36 -21.84 -27.54
C THR A 275 -5.68 -22.00 -28.90
N GLY A 276 -4.48 -22.59 -28.92
CA GLY A 276 -3.65 -22.77 -30.12
C GLY A 276 -2.70 -21.60 -30.39
N ALA A 277 -2.76 -20.54 -29.59
CA ALA A 277 -1.84 -19.41 -29.61
C ALA A 277 -1.13 -19.28 -28.26
N GLU A 278 0.16 -19.63 -28.20
CA GLU A 278 0.95 -19.62 -26.96
C GLU A 278 0.89 -18.27 -26.22
N ALA A 279 0.89 -17.17 -26.96
CA ALA A 279 0.79 -15.83 -26.37
C ALA A 279 -0.56 -15.59 -25.67
N LEU A 280 -1.65 -16.07 -26.24
CA LEU A 280 -3.00 -15.93 -25.66
C LEU A 280 -3.15 -16.84 -24.45
N ASP A 281 -2.64 -18.06 -24.53
CA ASP A 281 -2.64 -19.02 -23.42
C ASP A 281 -1.88 -18.47 -22.21
N ALA A 282 -0.69 -17.91 -22.44
CA ALA A 282 0.10 -17.25 -21.40
C ALA A 282 -0.63 -16.06 -20.76
N VAL A 283 -1.30 -15.23 -21.58
CA VAL A 283 -2.08 -14.09 -21.09
C VAL A 283 -3.24 -14.55 -20.21
N LEU A 284 -4.05 -15.49 -20.70
CA LEU A 284 -5.20 -16.00 -19.95
C LEU A 284 -4.77 -16.70 -18.66
N GLN A 285 -3.67 -17.46 -18.71
CA GLN A 285 -3.09 -18.09 -17.53
C GLN A 285 -2.74 -17.05 -16.46
N VAL A 286 -2.06 -15.97 -16.83
CA VAL A 286 -1.65 -14.91 -15.89
C VAL A 286 -2.86 -14.16 -15.32
N LEU A 287 -3.83 -13.79 -16.16
CA LEU A 287 -5.03 -13.06 -15.73
C LEU A 287 -5.90 -13.91 -14.79
N LEU A 288 -6.17 -15.16 -15.13
CA LEU A 288 -6.99 -16.07 -14.30
C LEU A 288 -6.27 -16.54 -13.03
N SER A 289 -4.93 -16.51 -13.02
CA SER A 289 -4.12 -16.78 -11.83
C SER A 289 -3.99 -15.57 -10.90
N THR A 290 -4.49 -14.40 -11.29
CA THR A 290 -4.44 -13.18 -10.48
C THR A 290 -5.75 -13.01 -9.71
N SER A 291 -5.75 -13.38 -8.42
CA SER A 291 -6.97 -13.41 -7.58
C SER A 291 -7.65 -12.06 -7.45
N ILE A 292 -6.86 -10.98 -7.33
CA ILE A 292 -7.39 -9.62 -7.17
C ILE A 292 -8.14 -9.18 -8.42
N LEU A 293 -7.60 -9.46 -9.61
CA LEU A 293 -8.25 -9.15 -10.89
C LEU A 293 -9.56 -9.93 -11.03
N VAL A 294 -9.50 -11.25 -10.85
CA VAL A 294 -10.67 -12.12 -10.99
C VAL A 294 -11.77 -11.69 -10.00
N GLY A 295 -11.41 -11.40 -8.75
CA GLY A 295 -12.35 -10.93 -7.73
C GLY A 295 -12.98 -9.60 -8.08
N GLY A 296 -12.18 -8.61 -8.50
CA GLY A 296 -12.68 -7.30 -8.93
C GLY A 296 -13.61 -7.39 -10.13
N VAL A 297 -13.21 -8.12 -11.18
CA VAL A 297 -14.02 -8.30 -12.39
C VAL A 297 -15.33 -9.01 -12.08
N ILE A 298 -15.31 -10.09 -11.29
CA ILE A 298 -16.52 -10.82 -10.91
C ILE A 298 -17.42 -9.96 -10.03
N GLY A 299 -16.87 -9.24 -9.05
CA GLY A 299 -17.63 -8.31 -8.22
C GLY A 299 -18.35 -7.25 -9.06
N CYS A 300 -17.63 -6.58 -9.97
CA CYS A 300 -18.21 -5.60 -10.88
C CYS A 300 -19.24 -6.22 -11.82
N LEU A 301 -18.95 -7.38 -12.41
CA LEU A 301 -19.85 -8.05 -13.34
C LEU A 301 -21.16 -8.44 -12.64
N LEU A 302 -21.09 -9.08 -11.47
CA LEU A 302 -22.27 -9.50 -10.72
C LEU A 302 -23.06 -8.30 -10.19
N ASP A 303 -22.40 -7.23 -9.76
CA ASP A 303 -23.08 -6.01 -9.31
C ASP A 303 -23.82 -5.27 -10.44
N ASN A 304 -23.38 -5.40 -11.69
CA ASN A 304 -24.10 -4.84 -12.85
C ASN A 304 -25.14 -5.80 -13.44
N LEU A 305 -24.94 -7.11 -13.30
CA LEU A 305 -25.85 -8.12 -13.84
C LEU A 305 -27.06 -8.36 -12.93
N ILE A 306 -26.85 -8.40 -11.61
CA ILE A 306 -27.91 -8.67 -10.64
C ILE A 306 -28.66 -7.37 -10.32
N PRO A 307 -29.97 -7.27 -10.57
CA PRO A 307 -30.75 -6.06 -10.30
C PRO A 307 -30.64 -5.62 -8.84
N GLY A 308 -30.47 -4.32 -8.59
CA GLY A 308 -30.43 -3.72 -7.26
C GLY A 308 -30.52 -2.20 -7.35
N THR A 309 -30.99 -1.55 -6.28
CA THR A 309 -31.11 -0.08 -6.24
C THR A 309 -29.79 0.60 -5.87
N ASP A 310 -29.63 1.87 -6.24
CA ASP A 310 -28.40 2.63 -5.91
C ASP A 310 -28.19 2.81 -4.40
N GLU A 311 -29.28 2.84 -3.63
CA GLU A 311 -29.24 2.84 -2.16
C GLU A 311 -28.79 1.50 -1.61
N GLU A 312 -29.33 0.39 -2.12
CA GLU A 312 -28.95 -0.97 -1.72
C GLU A 312 -27.48 -1.24 -2.03
N ARG A 313 -26.99 -0.79 -3.19
CA ARG A 313 -25.59 -0.90 -3.63
C ARG A 313 -24.65 0.02 -2.85
N GLY A 314 -25.16 0.98 -2.08
CA GLY A 314 -24.36 1.96 -1.35
C GLY A 314 -23.79 3.11 -2.21
N LEU A 315 -24.18 3.19 -3.48
CA LEU A 315 -23.70 4.22 -4.41
C LEU A 315 -24.15 5.61 -3.99
N ALA A 316 -25.38 5.77 -3.49
CA ALA A 316 -25.88 7.05 -3.02
C ALA A 316 -25.10 7.58 -1.80
N ALA A 317 -24.83 6.69 -0.83
CA ALA A 317 -24.07 7.04 0.37
C ALA A 317 -22.61 7.36 0.03
N TRP A 318 -21.98 6.57 -0.84
CA TRP A 318 -20.63 6.82 -1.34
C TRP A 318 -20.54 8.12 -2.14
N ALA A 319 -21.51 8.36 -3.04
CA ALA A 319 -21.57 9.58 -3.82
C ALA A 319 -21.71 10.81 -2.93
N LYS A 320 -22.48 10.75 -1.84
CA LYS A 320 -22.59 11.84 -0.88
C LYS A 320 -21.26 12.14 -0.18
N GLU A 321 -20.52 11.11 0.24
CA GLU A 321 -19.18 11.28 0.84
C GLU A 321 -18.18 11.87 -0.18
N MET A 322 -18.29 11.50 -1.46
CA MET A 322 -17.45 12.01 -2.55
C MET A 322 -17.85 13.39 -3.10
N SER A 323 -19.13 13.77 -3.05
CA SER A 323 -19.68 14.95 -3.72
C SER A 323 -19.86 16.18 -2.82
N LEU A 324 -19.81 16.03 -1.50
CA LEU A 324 -19.86 17.15 -0.56
C LEU A 324 -18.52 17.89 -0.54
N ASP A 325 -18.33 18.75 -1.55
CA ASP A 325 -17.51 19.99 -1.59
C ASP A 325 -16.85 20.28 -2.95
N ALA A 326 -17.32 19.69 -4.07
CA ALA A 326 -16.95 20.21 -5.39
C ALA A 326 -17.40 21.67 -5.62
N ALA A 327 -18.43 22.12 -4.88
CA ALA A 327 -18.91 23.52 -4.87
C ALA A 327 -18.27 24.37 -3.74
N GLY A 328 -17.65 23.75 -2.73
CA GLY A 328 -16.97 24.45 -1.62
C GLY A 328 -15.48 24.71 -1.87
N ALA A 329 -14.88 24.08 -2.88
CA ALA A 329 -13.45 24.19 -3.19
C ALA A 329 -13.01 25.56 -3.77
N SER A 330 -13.85 26.59 -3.72
CA SER A 330 -13.61 27.86 -4.42
C SER A 330 -13.30 29.09 -3.56
N GLU A 331 -13.22 29.04 -2.22
CA GLU A 331 -12.87 30.27 -1.48
C GLU A 331 -11.73 30.23 -0.44
N GLU A 332 -11.24 29.10 0.12
CA GLU A 332 -10.31 29.26 1.28
C GLU A 332 -9.25 28.18 1.61
N GLY A 333 -8.72 27.38 0.67
CA GLY A 333 -7.72 26.36 1.06
C GLY A 333 -6.62 25.97 0.07
N ASP A 334 -5.35 26.29 0.41
CA ASP A 334 -4.12 25.77 -0.21
C ASP A 334 -3.87 24.25 0.08
N THR A 335 -4.88 23.52 0.57
CA THR A 335 -4.73 22.17 1.14
C THR A 335 -4.36 21.11 0.12
N TYR A 336 -4.64 21.31 -1.18
CA TYR A 336 -4.27 20.41 -2.27
C TYR A 336 -3.26 21.02 -3.25
N ASP A 337 -2.63 22.13 -2.87
CA ASP A 337 -1.60 22.76 -3.67
C ASP A 337 -0.27 22.01 -3.59
N PHE A 338 0.60 22.25 -4.57
CA PHE A 338 1.97 21.73 -4.52
C PHE A 338 2.72 22.34 -3.34
N PRO A 339 3.59 21.56 -2.68
CA PRO A 339 4.35 22.05 -1.53
C PRO A 339 5.35 23.17 -1.91
N ILE A 340 5.76 23.24 -3.17
CA ILE A 340 6.75 24.19 -3.69
C ILE A 340 6.31 24.64 -5.10
N GLY A 341 6.55 25.91 -5.45
CA GLY A 341 6.41 26.39 -6.84
C GLY A 341 5.03 26.90 -7.25
N MET A 342 4.04 26.93 -6.34
CA MET A 342 2.69 27.39 -6.66
C MET A 342 2.64 28.83 -7.19
N GLY A 343 3.52 29.71 -6.71
CA GLY A 343 3.60 31.09 -7.19
C GLY A 343 3.95 31.21 -8.69
N LEU A 344 4.68 30.24 -9.25
CA LEU A 344 4.96 30.18 -10.69
C LEU A 344 3.81 29.53 -11.47
N ILE A 345 3.24 28.46 -10.92
CA ILE A 345 2.14 27.71 -11.55
C ILE A 345 0.89 28.59 -11.69
N ARG A 346 0.55 29.37 -10.66
CA ARG A 346 -0.60 30.29 -10.69
C ARG A 346 -0.43 31.42 -11.71
N ARG A 347 0.78 31.72 -12.19
CA ARG A 347 1.04 32.73 -13.23
C ARG A 347 0.72 32.23 -14.64
N TRP A 348 0.67 30.92 -14.84
CA TRP A 348 0.46 30.32 -16.17
C TRP A 348 -1.01 29.97 -16.37
N THR A 349 -1.66 30.66 -17.31
CA THR A 349 -3.10 30.48 -17.56
C THR A 349 -3.46 29.11 -18.16
N TRP A 350 -2.54 28.48 -18.89
CA TRP A 350 -2.75 27.17 -19.51
C TRP A 350 -2.89 26.03 -18.49
N THR A 351 -2.35 26.18 -17.28
CA THR A 351 -2.45 25.14 -16.23
C THR A 351 -3.87 24.98 -15.69
N GLN A 352 -4.77 25.91 -15.98
CA GLN A 352 -6.19 25.82 -15.63
C GLN A 352 -6.95 24.80 -16.49
N TYR A 353 -6.40 24.40 -17.64
CA TYR A 353 -6.99 23.42 -18.54
C TYR A 353 -6.52 21.99 -18.25
N LEU A 354 -5.47 21.79 -17.45
CA LEU A 354 -4.95 20.45 -17.21
C LEU A 354 -5.67 19.76 -16.04
N PRO A 355 -6.30 18.59 -16.24
CA PRO A 355 -7.17 17.93 -15.25
C PRO A 355 -6.42 17.35 -14.03
N PHE A 356 -5.10 17.48 -13.95
CA PHE A 356 -4.27 17.05 -12.82
C PHE A 356 -3.58 18.23 -12.11
N MET A 357 -3.78 19.47 -12.57
CA MET A 357 -3.13 20.63 -11.96
C MET A 357 -3.99 21.20 -10.81
N PRO A 358 -3.37 21.74 -9.74
CA PRO A 358 -4.12 22.37 -8.64
C PRO A 358 -4.92 23.61 -9.09
N THR A 359 -4.51 24.26 -10.17
CA THR A 359 -5.23 25.40 -10.77
C THR A 359 -6.39 24.98 -11.68
N TYR A 360 -6.66 23.68 -11.82
CA TYR A 360 -7.67 23.17 -12.74
C TYR A 360 -9.08 23.66 -12.40
N GLN A 361 -9.80 24.15 -13.41
CA GLN A 361 -11.20 24.49 -13.28
C GLN A 361 -12.04 23.52 -14.10
N ALA A 362 -12.98 22.85 -13.44
CA ALA A 362 -13.86 21.87 -14.07
C ALA A 362 -14.60 22.50 -15.27
N GLY A 363 -14.61 21.79 -16.40
CA GLY A 363 -15.29 22.22 -17.62
C GLY A 363 -14.46 23.08 -18.59
N LYS A 364 -13.36 23.72 -18.16
CA LYS A 364 -12.52 24.52 -19.07
C LYS A 364 -11.80 23.68 -20.13
N PHE A 365 -11.34 22.49 -19.77
CA PHE A 365 -10.72 21.57 -20.73
C PHE A 365 -11.74 21.07 -21.76
N THR A 366 -12.91 20.63 -21.29
CA THR A 366 -14.00 20.16 -22.16
C THR A 366 -14.49 21.25 -23.10
N ALA A 367 -14.52 22.51 -22.62
CA ALA A 367 -14.87 23.69 -23.41
C ALA A 367 -13.92 23.98 -24.59
N LEU A 368 -12.72 23.41 -24.62
CA LEU A 368 -11.83 23.48 -25.79
C LEU A 368 -12.30 22.59 -26.95
N PHE A 369 -13.07 21.55 -26.65
CA PHE A 369 -13.48 20.52 -27.61
C PHE A 369 -14.98 20.55 -27.94
N THR A 370 -15.80 21.18 -27.10
CA THR A 370 -17.17 21.55 -27.47
C THR A 370 -17.12 22.73 -28.42
N LYS A 371 -17.23 22.45 -29.73
CA LYS A 371 -17.47 23.45 -30.77
C LYS A 371 -18.63 24.34 -30.31
N LYS A 372 -18.43 25.66 -30.25
CA LYS A 372 -19.55 26.61 -30.24
C LYS A 372 -20.36 26.30 -31.51
N GLU A 373 -21.52 25.66 -31.36
CA GLU A 373 -22.53 25.71 -32.41
C GLU A 373 -22.87 27.20 -32.58
N ALA A 374 -22.53 27.71 -33.75
CA ALA A 374 -22.72 29.10 -34.14
C ALA A 374 -24.01 29.25 -34.94
#